data_AF-X0WU44-F1
#
_entry.id   AF-X0WU44-F1
#
_cell.length_a   1.000
_cell.length_b   1.000
_cell.length_c   1.000
_cell.angle_alpha   90.00
_cell.angle_beta   90.00
_cell.angle_gamma   90.00
#
_symmetry.space_group_name_H-M   'P 1'
#
loop_
_entity.id
_entity.type
_entity.pdbx_description
1 polymer ?
#
loop_
_entity_poly.entity_id
_entity_poly.type
_entity_poly.pdbx_seq_one_letter_code
_entity_poly.pdbx_strand_id
1 'polypeptide(L)'
;MNTISQVIIPTVTETGTRGERAFDIYSLLLKERIVFLGTPINDQMANLIIAQLLYLEREDPDKDISLYVHCPGGVISAGLAIYDTMQLLRCPVSTICVGLAASMGTLLLCAGTSGKRYALPNSTIHLHQAIGGAQGQAADIEI
;
A
#
# COMPACT_ATOMS: atom_id res chain seq x y z
N MET A 1 3.43 -27.66 4.50
CA MET A 1 2.20 -26.87 4.73
C MET A 1 2.60 -25.71 5.63
N ASN A 2 2.62 -24.49 5.09
CA ASN A 2 3.07 -23.33 5.84
C ASN A 2 1.91 -22.90 6.75
N THR A 3 1.99 -23.26 8.03
CA THR A 3 1.05 -22.80 9.05
C THR A 3 1.37 -21.34 9.32
N ILE A 4 0.87 -20.44 8.46
CA ILE A 4 0.83 -19.03 8.80
C ILE A 4 -0.13 -18.96 9.98
N SER A 5 0.40 -18.81 11.20
CA SER A 5 -0.41 -18.46 12.35
C SER A 5 -1.28 -17.28 11.94
N GLN A 6 -2.59 -17.47 11.90
CA GLN A 6 -3.52 -16.39 11.61
C GLN A 6 -3.30 -15.33 12.69
N VAL A 7 -2.69 -14.22 12.28
CA VAL A 7 -2.52 -13.06 13.15
C VAL A 7 -3.94 -12.56 13.43
N ILE A 8 -4.36 -12.65 14.69
CA ILE A 8 -5.66 -12.13 15.12
C ILE A 8 -5.56 -10.61 15.05
N ILE A 9 -6.36 -10.00 14.18
CA ILE A 9 -6.47 -8.55 14.11
C ILE A 9 -7.39 -8.11 15.27
N PRO A 10 -6.91 -7.27 16.20
CA PRO A 10 -7.72 -6.83 17.32
C PRO A 10 -8.84 -5.89 16.84
N THR A 11 -9.96 -5.98 17.54
CA THR A 11 -11.16 -5.17 17.29
C THR A 11 -11.40 -4.23 18.48
N VAL A 12 -11.74 -2.98 18.19
CA VAL A 12 -12.11 -1.95 19.17
C VAL A 12 -13.60 -1.66 19.03
N THR A 13 -14.30 -1.60 20.17
CA THR A 13 -15.72 -1.24 20.23
C THR A 13 -15.89 0.22 20.65
N GLU A 14 -16.59 0.99 19.82
CA GLU A 14 -17.00 2.37 20.13
C GLU A 14 -18.49 2.38 20.50
N THR A 15 -18.82 2.85 21.70
CA THR A 15 -20.21 3.03 22.14
C THR A 15 -20.67 4.45 21.84
N GLY A 16 -21.66 4.60 20.95
CA GLY A 16 -22.26 5.88 20.61
C GLY A 16 -23.76 5.94 20.93
N THR A 17 -24.36 7.11 20.74
CA THR A 17 -25.83 7.32 20.92
C THR A 17 -26.69 6.45 19.99
N ARG A 18 -26.12 5.92 18.90
CA ARG A 18 -26.80 5.03 17.94
C ARG A 18 -26.45 3.54 18.13
N GLY A 19 -25.82 3.17 19.24
CA GLY A 19 -25.42 1.80 19.57
C GLY A 19 -23.90 1.59 19.49
N GLU A 20 -23.49 0.33 19.65
CA GLU A 20 -22.09 -0.09 19.57
C GLU A 20 -21.67 -0.38 18.13
N ARG A 21 -20.49 0.10 17.75
CA ARG A 21 -19.83 -0.24 16.49
C ARG A 21 -18.47 -0.84 16.76
N ALA A 22 -18.17 -1.95 16.10
CA ALA A 22 -16.90 -2.64 16.18
C ALA A 22 -16.04 -2.31 14.95
N PHE A 23 -14.80 -1.91 15.16
CA PHE A 23 -13.82 -1.62 14.11
C PHE A 23 -12.54 -2.41 14.35
N ASP A 24 -11.98 -3.02 13.32
CA ASP A 24 -10.62 -3.55 13.41
C ASP A 24 -9.59 -2.40 13.43
N ILE A 25 -8.36 -2.70 13.83
CA ILE A 25 -7.32 -1.68 13.94
C ILE A 25 -7.01 -0.95 12.62
N TYR A 26 -7.09 -1.63 11.46
CA TYR A 26 -6.87 -0.99 10.15
C TYR A 26 -8.04 -0.10 9.75
N SER A 27 -9.26 -0.48 10.11
CA SER A 27 -10.44 0.37 9.95
C SER A 27 -10.31 1.68 10.75
N LEU A 28 -9.75 1.64 11.96
CA LEU A 28 -9.45 2.85 12.74
C LEU A 28 -8.35 3.70 12.08
N LEU A 29 -7.28 3.08 11.57
CA LEU A 29 -6.24 3.79 10.82
C LEU A 29 -6.81 4.47 9.57
N LEU A 30 -7.71 3.80 8.84
CA LEU A 30 -8.33 4.36 7.64
C LEU A 30 -9.20 5.58 7.97
N LYS A 31 -9.92 5.59 9.10
CA LYS A 31 -10.64 6.79 9.58
C LYS A 31 -9.69 7.99 9.77
N GLU A 32 -8.46 7.72 10.22
CA GLU A 32 -7.39 8.71 10.37
C GLU A 32 -6.58 8.93 9.07
N ARG A 33 -7.09 8.46 7.92
CA ARG A 33 -6.47 8.58 6.58
C ARG A 33 -5.11 7.90 6.46
N ILE A 34 -4.89 6.86 7.25
CA ILE A 34 -3.69 6.02 7.22
C ILE A 34 -4.00 4.73 6.46
N VAL A 35 -3.24 4.49 5.38
CA VAL A 35 -3.32 3.28 4.56
C VAL A 35 -2.02 2.49 4.74
N PHE A 36 -2.12 1.16 4.90
CA PHE A 36 -0.95 0.31 5.17
C PHE A 36 -0.70 -0.69 4.02
N LEU A 37 0.42 -0.54 3.33
CA LEU A 37 0.94 -1.52 2.37
C LEU A 37 1.98 -2.39 3.06
N GLY A 38 1.50 -3.46 3.70
CA GLY A 38 2.30 -4.34 4.57
C GLY A 38 2.64 -5.71 4.00
N THR A 39 2.25 -6.01 2.76
CA THR A 39 2.40 -7.33 2.13
C THR A 39 3.02 -7.20 0.75
N PRO A 40 3.45 -8.30 0.11
CA PRO A 40 3.78 -8.28 -1.31
C PRO A 40 2.63 -7.73 -2.16
N ILE A 41 2.99 -7.00 -3.23
CA ILE A 41 2.02 -6.42 -4.15
C ILE A 41 1.54 -7.50 -5.14
N ASN A 42 0.24 -7.76 -5.12
CA ASN A 42 -0.49 -8.53 -6.12
C ASN A 42 -1.78 -7.78 -6.48
N ASP A 43 -2.57 -8.30 -7.42
CA ASP A 43 -3.78 -7.62 -7.90
C ASP A 43 -4.79 -7.36 -6.77
N GLN A 44 -4.95 -8.32 -5.85
CA GLN A 44 -5.88 -8.16 -4.72
C GLN A 44 -5.43 -7.04 -3.77
N MET A 45 -4.14 -6.99 -3.44
CA MET A 45 -3.58 -5.95 -2.59
C MET A 45 -3.63 -4.58 -3.29
N ALA A 46 -3.31 -4.52 -4.57
CA ALA A 46 -3.41 -3.29 -5.35
C ALA A 46 -4.84 -2.76 -5.39
N ASN A 47 -5.82 -3.60 -5.69
CA ASN A 47 -7.23 -3.21 -5.69
C ASN A 47 -7.70 -2.70 -4.32
N LEU A 48 -7.24 -3.33 -3.23
CA LEU A 48 -7.56 -2.89 -1.87
C LEU A 48 -6.95 -1.52 -1.54
N ILE A 49 -5.69 -1.28 -1.91
CA ILE A 49 -5.04 0.03 -1.71
C ILE A 49 -5.73 1.10 -2.56
N ILE A 50 -5.99 0.82 -3.84
CA ILE A 50 -6.69 1.74 -4.75
C ILE A 50 -8.08 2.10 -4.21
N ALA A 51 -8.85 1.12 -3.74
CA ALA A 51 -10.16 1.37 -3.16
C ALA A 51 -10.10 2.28 -1.92
N GLN A 52 -9.12 2.08 -1.03
CA GLN A 52 -8.89 2.94 0.14
C GLN A 52 -8.51 4.36 -0.27
N LEU A 53 -7.61 4.51 -1.25
CA LEU A 53 -7.19 5.81 -1.76
C LEU A 53 -8.36 6.61 -2.35
N LEU A 54 -9.17 5.98 -3.21
CA LEU A 54 -10.35 6.61 -3.82
C LEU A 54 -11.42 6.93 -2.77
N TYR A 55 -11.60 6.08 -1.75
CA TYR A 55 -12.49 6.36 -0.63
C TYR A 55 -12.06 7.63 0.12
N LEU A 56 -10.77 7.74 0.48
CA LEU A 56 -10.24 8.88 1.22
C LEU A 56 -10.26 10.18 0.41
N GLU A 57 -9.98 10.13 -0.89
CA GLU A 57 -10.14 11.25 -1.82
C GLU A 57 -11.58 11.77 -1.82
N ARG A 58 -12.57 10.86 -1.85
CA ARG A 58 -13.99 11.24 -1.82
C ARG A 58 -14.38 11.88 -0.48
N GLU A 59 -13.89 11.34 0.64
CA GLU A 59 -14.27 11.84 1.97
C GLU A 59 -13.76 13.26 2.23
N ASP A 60 -12.52 13.55 1.84
CA ASP A 60 -11.93 14.87 1.99
C ASP A 60 -10.72 15.03 1.03
N PRO A 61 -10.89 15.66 -0.15
CA PRO A 61 -9.84 15.77 -1.16
C PRO A 61 -8.75 16.78 -0.80
N ASP A 62 -8.95 17.61 0.23
CA ASP A 62 -8.01 18.66 0.63
C ASP A 62 -7.07 18.19 1.76
N LYS A 63 -7.34 17.02 2.34
CA LYS A 63 -6.50 16.41 3.40
C LYS A 63 -5.56 15.34 2.87
N ASP A 64 -4.34 15.36 3.39
CA ASP A 64 -3.33 14.34 3.08
C ASP A 64 -3.80 12.92 3.39
N ILE A 65 -3.30 11.96 2.61
CA ILE A 65 -3.33 10.52 2.92
C ILE A 65 -1.93 10.09 3.35
N SER A 66 -1.82 9.30 4.41
CA SER A 66 -0.55 8.71 4.84
C SER A 66 -0.46 7.24 4.44
N LEU A 67 0.36 6.93 3.42
CA LEU A 67 0.65 5.58 2.96
C LEU A 67 1.91 5.05 3.66
N TYR A 68 1.72 4.10 4.57
CA TYR A 68 2.80 3.38 5.23
C TYR A 68 3.23 2.19 4.38
N VAL A 69 4.53 2.07 4.12
CA VAL A 69 5.12 1.07 3.23
C VAL A 69 6.05 0.15 4.02
N HIS A 70 5.62 -1.11 4.17
CA HIS A 70 6.42 -2.25 4.62
C HIS A 70 6.26 -3.38 3.59
N CYS A 71 6.92 -3.26 2.46
CA CYS A 71 6.65 -4.08 1.29
C CYS A 71 7.95 -4.57 0.62
N PRO A 72 8.08 -5.89 0.35
CA PRO A 72 9.21 -6.44 -0.39
C PRO A 72 9.10 -6.23 -1.91
N GLY A 73 8.03 -5.58 -2.39
CA GLY A 73 7.70 -5.44 -3.81
C GLY A 73 6.64 -6.43 -4.26
N GLY A 74 6.55 -6.68 -5.56
CA GLY A 74 5.57 -7.60 -6.14
C GLY A 74 5.34 -7.36 -7.62
N VAL A 75 4.13 -7.66 -8.09
CA VAL A 75 3.74 -7.57 -9.49
C VAL A 75 3.82 -6.11 -9.98
N ILE A 76 4.55 -5.89 -11.06
CA ILE A 76 4.84 -4.55 -11.60
C ILE A 76 3.55 -3.84 -12.03
N SER A 77 2.69 -4.49 -12.81
CA SER A 77 1.43 -3.91 -13.27
C SER A 77 0.51 -3.52 -12.11
N ALA A 78 0.39 -4.38 -11.10
CA ALA A 78 -0.39 -4.09 -9.90
C ALA A 78 0.18 -2.91 -9.11
N GLY A 79 1.51 -2.82 -8.98
CA GLY A 79 2.16 -1.66 -8.34
C GLY A 79 2.01 -0.37 -9.17
N LEU A 80 2.04 -0.44 -10.50
CA LEU A 80 1.79 0.70 -11.37
C LEU A 80 0.35 1.19 -11.29
N ALA A 81 -0.63 0.29 -11.10
CA ALA A 81 -2.02 0.70 -10.86
C ALA A 81 -2.17 1.53 -9.57
N ILE A 82 -1.45 1.16 -8.50
CA ILE A 82 -1.39 1.97 -7.28
C ILE A 82 -0.72 3.31 -7.56
N TYR A 83 0.43 3.30 -8.25
CA TYR A 83 1.17 4.50 -8.62
C TYR A 83 0.30 5.51 -9.37
N ASP A 84 -0.35 5.07 -10.46
CA ASP A 84 -1.21 5.94 -11.28
C ASP A 84 -2.38 6.49 -10.48
N THR A 85 -2.96 5.66 -9.59
CA THR A 85 -4.01 6.12 -8.68
C THR A 85 -3.48 7.22 -7.76
N MET A 86 -2.30 7.06 -7.15
CA MET A 86 -1.70 8.10 -6.29
C MET A 86 -1.48 9.42 -7.05
N GLN A 87 -1.12 9.37 -8.34
CA GLN A 87 -0.95 10.58 -9.16
C GLN A 87 -2.27 11.19 -9.64
N LEU A 88 -3.34 10.39 -9.71
CA LEU A 88 -4.67 10.82 -10.13
C LEU A 88 -5.38 11.66 -9.05
N LEU A 89 -5.14 11.37 -7.77
CA LEU A 89 -5.86 12.01 -6.66
C LEU A 89 -5.52 13.50 -6.56
N ARG A 90 -6.47 14.30 -6.06
CA ARG A 90 -6.17 15.68 -5.65
C ARG A 90 -5.49 15.72 -4.30
N CYS A 91 -5.85 14.81 -3.40
CA CYS A 91 -5.26 14.74 -2.08
C CYS A 91 -3.76 14.41 -2.16
N PRO A 92 -2.89 15.12 -1.42
CA PRO A 92 -1.49 14.75 -1.35
C PRO A 92 -1.30 13.41 -0.66
N VAL A 93 -0.62 12.47 -1.32
CA VAL A 93 -0.22 11.20 -0.70
C VAL A 93 1.16 11.34 -0.08
N SER A 94 1.23 11.31 1.24
CA SER A 94 2.47 11.20 2.03
C SER A 94 2.88 9.73 2.12
N THR A 95 4.16 9.41 1.91
CA THR A 95 4.66 8.04 1.96
C THR A 95 5.68 7.88 3.08
N ILE A 96 5.56 6.80 3.86
CA ILE A 96 6.42 6.53 5.01
C ILE A 96 6.92 5.09 4.95
N CYS A 97 8.23 4.90 4.78
CA CYS A 97 8.83 3.58 4.90
C CYS A 97 8.93 3.17 6.37
N VAL A 98 8.40 1.99 6.69
CA VAL A 98 8.46 1.35 8.00
C VAL A 98 9.01 -0.07 7.85
N GLY A 99 10.31 -0.22 8.08
CA GLY A 99 11.00 -1.51 7.98
C GLY A 99 11.63 -1.73 6.60
N LEU A 100 10.85 -2.13 5.60
CA LEU A 100 11.37 -2.44 4.25
C LEU A 100 10.51 -1.79 3.16
N ALA A 101 11.14 -1.11 2.22
CA ALA A 101 10.56 -0.81 0.92
C ALA A 101 11.52 -1.30 -0.15
N ALA A 102 11.18 -2.40 -0.82
CA ALA A 102 11.99 -3.00 -1.87
C ALA A 102 11.25 -3.06 -3.20
N SER A 103 11.98 -2.99 -4.32
CA SER A 103 11.45 -3.15 -5.67
C SER A 103 10.26 -2.21 -5.95
N MET A 104 9.08 -2.73 -6.34
CA MET A 104 7.86 -1.92 -6.47
C MET A 104 7.45 -1.18 -5.19
N GLY A 105 7.80 -1.68 -4.01
CA GLY A 105 7.62 -0.95 -2.75
C GLY A 105 8.49 0.30 -2.66
N THR A 106 9.73 0.25 -3.16
CA THR A 106 10.60 1.44 -3.29
C THR A 106 10.02 2.44 -4.28
N LEU A 107 9.50 1.98 -5.41
CA LEU A 107 8.87 2.84 -6.41
C LEU A 107 7.70 3.61 -5.81
N LEU A 108 6.78 2.91 -5.12
CA LEU A 108 5.64 3.53 -4.46
C LEU A 108 6.04 4.48 -3.33
N LEU A 109 7.08 4.13 -2.55
CA LEU A 109 7.64 5.05 -1.56
C LEU A 109 8.11 6.36 -2.23
N CYS A 110 8.81 6.27 -3.36
CA CYS A 110 9.30 7.43 -4.09
C CYS A 110 8.19 8.24 -4.80
N ALA A 111 7.03 7.63 -5.04
CA ALA A 111 5.88 8.22 -5.73
C ALA A 111 5.02 9.15 -4.85
N GLY A 112 5.30 9.21 -3.55
CA GLY A 112 4.65 10.16 -2.65
C GLY A 112 4.89 11.61 -3.08
N THR A 113 4.02 12.51 -2.61
CA THR A 113 4.06 13.94 -2.90
C THR A 113 5.44 14.52 -2.55
N SER A 114 5.97 15.40 -3.41
CA SER A 114 7.25 16.08 -3.16
C SER A 114 7.28 16.74 -1.78
N GLY A 115 8.36 16.53 -1.03
CA GLY A 115 8.50 17.00 0.36
C GLY A 115 7.76 16.18 1.42
N LYS A 116 6.98 15.14 1.04
CA LYS A 116 6.21 14.29 1.95
C LYS A 116 6.57 12.79 1.81
N ARG A 117 7.85 12.50 1.61
CA ARG A 117 8.39 11.14 1.48
C ARG A 117 9.38 10.89 2.60
N TYR A 118 9.08 9.94 3.47
CA TYR A 118 9.78 9.72 4.73
C TYR A 118 10.22 8.27 4.87
N ALA A 119 11.23 8.05 5.69
CA ALA A 119 11.65 6.73 6.12
C ALA A 119 12.02 6.78 7.60
N LEU A 120 11.62 5.77 8.37
CA LEU A 120 12.10 5.65 9.75
C LEU A 120 13.59 5.31 9.77
N PRO A 121 14.33 5.65 10.85
CA PRO A 121 15.79 5.57 10.90
C PRO A 121 16.41 4.20 10.56
N ASN A 122 15.70 3.11 10.84
CA ASN A 122 16.17 1.74 10.60
C ASN A 122 15.55 1.10 9.35
N SER A 123 14.90 1.89 8.51
CA SER A 123 14.25 1.36 7.30
C SER A 123 15.28 1.04 6.23
N THR A 124 15.05 -0.06 5.51
CA THR A 124 15.86 -0.46 4.36
C THR A 124 15.11 -0.13 3.09
N ILE A 125 15.76 0.61 2.19
CA ILE A 125 15.23 0.93 0.86
C ILE A 125 16.08 0.20 -0.18
N HIS A 126 15.48 -0.69 -0.96
CA HIS A 126 16.21 -1.55 -1.88
C HIS A 126 15.62 -1.54 -3.29
N LEU A 127 16.33 -0.93 -4.24
CA LEU A 127 15.95 -0.93 -5.65
C LEU A 127 16.76 -1.98 -6.41
N HIS A 128 16.08 -2.73 -7.29
CA HIS A 128 16.72 -3.65 -8.23
C HIS A 128 15.94 -3.65 -9.55
N GLN A 129 16.58 -4.13 -10.63
CA GLN A 129 15.95 -4.28 -11.94
C GLN A 129 14.75 -5.23 -11.89
N ALA A 130 13.76 -5.03 -12.76
CA ALA A 130 12.62 -5.93 -12.88
C ALA A 130 13.08 -7.38 -13.11
N ILE A 131 12.47 -8.32 -12.39
CA ILE A 131 12.72 -9.75 -12.56
C ILE A 131 11.44 -10.34 -13.14
N GLY A 132 11.54 -10.90 -14.34
CA GLY A 132 10.46 -11.58 -15.04
C GLY A 132 10.97 -12.86 -15.69
N GLY A 133 10.04 -13.74 -16.04
CA GLY A 133 10.31 -14.91 -16.86
C GLY A 133 9.20 -15.04 -17.90
N ALA A 134 9.58 -15.29 -19.15
CA ALA A 134 8.66 -15.63 -20.22
C ALA A 134 8.60 -17.15 -20.40
N GLN A 135 7.41 -17.68 -20.65
CA GLN A 135 7.20 -19.05 -21.11
C GLN A 135 6.28 -18.98 -22.33
N GLY A 136 6.67 -19.63 -23.42
CA GLY A 136 5.96 -19.56 -24.69
C GLY A 136 6.70 -20.29 -25.80
N GLN A 137 6.32 -20.06 -27.05
CA GLN A 137 7.08 -20.56 -28.19
C GLN A 137 8.50 -19.97 -28.17
N ALA A 138 9.46 -20.59 -28.87
CA ALA A 138 10.83 -20.07 -28.91
C ALA A 138 10.89 -18.58 -29.34
N ALA A 139 9.98 -18.15 -30.22
CA ALA A 139 9.81 -16.75 -30.62
C ALA A 139 9.29 -15.83 -29.48
N ASP A 140 8.55 -16.37 -28.50
CA ASP A 140 8.07 -15.65 -27.31
C ASP A 140 9.12 -15.62 -26.18
N ILE A 141 10.18 -16.44 -26.27
CA ILE A 141 11.26 -16.57 -25.28
C ILE A 141 12.54 -15.85 -25.74
N GLU A 142 12.63 -15.45 -27.02
CA GLU A 142 13.80 -14.75 -27.53
C GLU A 142 13.94 -13.37 -26.85
N ILE A 143 14.98 -13.23 -26.03
CA ILE A 143 15.41 -12.01 -25.32
C ILE A 143 16.65 -11.46 -26.00
#